data_AF-A0A7X6WKF9-F1
#
_entry.id   AF-A0A7X6WKF9-F1
#
_cell.length_a   1.000
_cell.length_b   1.000
_cell.length_c   1.000
_cell.angle_alpha   90.00
_cell.angle_beta   90.00
_cell.angle_gamma   90.00
#
_symmetry.space_group_name_H-M   'P 1'
#
loop_
_entity.id
_entity.type
_entity.pdbx_description
1 polymer ?
#
loop_
_entity_poly.entity_id
_entity_poly.type
_entity_poly.pdbx_seq_one_letter_code
_entity_poly.pdbx_strand_id
1 'polypeptide(L)'
;RANFIIIAFPIMDNLFGPQWLPLGSIVLSMSMILLNPLAVIALSIFQNKSINYRTLFKNIITNPLILGTILGLILMNLSFKLPLWISDSIDMISGLGTPLALVCLGGLFNIESIKHNLKSVSLVVIIKMCILPLVALGLAMFFKFTFIETMVAIILFAAPTAVTTYPMADAMGADGEFAQHIVIVTTLLSSVILVFWIAITHYFFT
;
A
#
# COMPACT_ATOMS: atom_id res chain seq x y z
N ARG A 1 0.47 3.90 -0.22
CA ARG A 1 -0.44 2.79 -0.62
C ARG A 1 -0.96 2.08 0.63
N ALA A 2 -2.18 1.54 0.64
CA ALA A 2 -2.72 0.76 1.77
C ALA A 2 -2.45 -0.74 1.59
N ASN A 3 -2.39 -1.49 2.70
CA ASN A 3 -2.04 -2.90 2.72
C ASN A 3 -3.27 -3.79 2.49
N PHE A 4 -3.81 -3.72 1.28
CA PHE A 4 -5.06 -4.41 0.97
C PHE A 4 -4.91 -5.94 1.00
N ILE A 5 -3.85 -6.47 0.38
CA ILE A 5 -3.70 -7.92 0.17
C ILE A 5 -3.36 -8.65 1.47
N ILE A 6 -2.47 -8.09 2.30
CA ILE A 6 -1.97 -8.80 3.50
C ILE A 6 -2.91 -8.60 4.70
N ILE A 7 -3.62 -7.46 4.78
CA ILE A 7 -4.45 -7.13 5.96
C ILE A 7 -5.92 -7.05 5.60
N ALA A 8 -6.32 -6.23 4.61
CA ALA A 8 -7.74 -6.01 4.34
C ALA A 8 -8.45 -7.27 3.83
N PHE A 9 -7.86 -8.00 2.89
CA PHE A 9 -8.48 -9.17 2.26
C PHE A 9 -8.70 -10.33 3.24
N PRO A 10 -7.71 -10.72 4.07
CA PRO A 10 -7.94 -11.72 5.11
C PRO A 10 -9.04 -11.29 6.10
N ILE A 11 -9.09 -10.02 6.48
CA ILE A 11 -10.16 -9.52 7.37
C ILE A 11 -11.53 -9.62 6.67
N MET A 12 -11.61 -9.22 5.39
CA MET A 12 -12.84 -9.34 4.61
C MET A 12 -13.31 -10.80 4.48
N ASP A 13 -12.39 -11.72 4.18
CA ASP A 13 -12.70 -13.15 4.06
C ASP A 13 -13.22 -13.72 5.39
N ASN A 14 -12.56 -13.39 6.49
CA ASN A 14 -12.98 -13.85 7.83
C ASN A 14 -14.34 -13.26 8.27
N LEU A 15 -14.66 -12.03 7.87
CA LEU A 15 -15.89 -11.36 8.31
C LEU A 15 -17.10 -11.66 7.42
N PHE A 16 -16.90 -11.77 6.11
CA PHE A 16 -18.02 -11.86 5.14
C PHE A 16 -17.96 -13.11 4.26
N GLY A 17 -16.84 -13.83 4.24
CA GLY A 17 -16.60 -14.96 3.36
C GLY A 17 -16.09 -14.57 1.96
N PRO A 18 -15.66 -15.57 1.17
CA PRO A 18 -14.94 -15.35 -0.08
C PRO A 18 -15.79 -14.70 -1.18
N GLN A 19 -17.12 -14.76 -1.07
CA GLN A 19 -18.03 -14.20 -2.08
C GLN A 19 -17.94 -12.68 -2.22
N TRP A 20 -17.35 -11.98 -1.25
CA TRP A 20 -17.19 -10.51 -1.26
C TRP A 20 -15.78 -10.04 -1.63
N LEU A 21 -14.82 -10.96 -1.79
CA LEU A 21 -13.47 -10.66 -2.29
C LEU A 21 -13.45 -10.02 -3.69
N PRO A 22 -14.35 -10.36 -4.63
CA PRO A 22 -14.41 -9.68 -5.93
C PRO A 22 -14.69 -8.18 -5.82
N LEU A 23 -15.60 -7.76 -4.93
CA LEU A 23 -15.86 -6.33 -4.70
C LEU A 23 -14.63 -5.62 -4.17
N GLY A 24 -13.93 -6.22 -3.20
CA GLY A 24 -12.68 -5.65 -2.69
C GLY A 24 -11.58 -5.56 -3.75
N SER A 25 -11.55 -6.51 -4.68
CA SER A 25 -10.62 -6.53 -5.80
C SER A 25 -10.89 -5.39 -6.80
N ILE A 26 -12.17 -5.08 -7.08
CA ILE A 26 -12.53 -3.94 -7.93
C ILE A 26 -12.05 -2.62 -7.32
N VAL A 27 -12.31 -2.40 -6.03
CA VAL A 27 -11.86 -1.19 -5.31
C VAL A 27 -10.33 -1.11 -5.28
N LEU A 28 -9.66 -2.24 -5.06
CA LEU A 28 -8.20 -2.33 -5.12
C LEU A 28 -7.66 -1.95 -6.50
N SER A 29 -8.21 -2.52 -7.59
CA SER A 29 -7.76 -2.22 -8.95
C SER A 29 -7.95 -0.74 -9.30
N MET A 30 -9.11 -0.17 -8.97
CA MET A 30 -9.39 1.24 -9.22
C MET A 30 -8.46 2.16 -8.42
N SER A 31 -8.27 1.87 -7.14
CA SER A 31 -7.37 2.66 -6.30
C SER A 31 -5.91 2.56 -6.76
N MET A 32 -5.44 1.41 -7.26
CA MET A 32 -4.09 1.28 -7.80
C MET A 32 -3.89 2.06 -9.10
N ILE A 33 -4.86 2.03 -10.02
CA ILE A 33 -4.79 2.79 -11.28
C ILE A 33 -4.68 4.29 -11.00
N LEU A 34 -5.40 4.81 -10.01
CA LEU A 34 -5.32 6.21 -9.60
C LEU A 34 -4.06 6.53 -8.80
N LEU A 35 -3.78 5.79 -7.73
CA LEU A 35 -2.73 6.12 -6.77
C LEU A 35 -1.31 5.90 -7.31
N ASN A 36 -1.10 4.94 -8.21
CA ASN A 36 0.25 4.63 -8.69
C ASN A 36 0.86 5.76 -9.52
N PRO A 37 0.19 6.32 -10.56
CA PRO A 37 0.69 7.47 -11.29
C PRO A 37 0.81 8.72 -10.41
N LEU A 38 -0.19 8.99 -9.57
CA LEU A 38 -0.18 10.12 -8.63
C LEU A 38 1.02 10.08 -7.68
N ALA A 39 1.35 8.89 -7.14
CA ALA A 39 2.51 8.73 -6.28
C ALA A 39 3.82 8.98 -7.02
N VAL A 40 3.96 8.47 -8.26
CA VAL A 40 5.16 8.71 -9.08
C VAL A 40 5.30 10.19 -9.43
N ILE A 41 4.22 10.87 -9.80
CA ILE A 41 4.20 12.31 -10.11
C ILE A 41 4.57 13.12 -8.86
N ALA A 42 3.93 12.84 -7.71
CA ALA A 42 4.22 13.52 -6.46
C ALA A 42 5.70 13.34 -6.06
N LEU A 43 6.20 12.10 -6.06
CA LEU A 43 7.61 11.83 -5.75
C LEU A 43 8.56 12.54 -6.73
N SER A 44 8.18 12.67 -8.01
CA SER A 44 8.96 13.37 -9.03
C SER A 44 8.98 14.89 -8.83
N ILE A 45 7.88 15.49 -8.38
CA ILE A 45 7.77 16.93 -8.11
C ILE A 45 8.55 17.32 -6.85
N PHE A 46 8.51 16.49 -5.80
CA PHE A 46 9.20 16.77 -4.53
C PHE A 46 10.71 16.47 -4.57
N GLN A 47 11.22 15.76 -5.58
CA GLN A 47 12.66 15.70 -5.87
C GLN A 47 13.13 17.03 -6.47
N ASN A 48 13.32 18.02 -5.61
CA ASN A 48 13.75 19.39 -5.91
C ASN A 48 15.25 19.44 -6.33
N LYS A 49 15.62 18.68 -7.37
CA LYS A 49 16.93 18.74 -8.03
C LYS A 49 16.72 19.22 -9.46
N SER A 50 17.56 20.13 -9.93
CA SER A 50 17.64 20.51 -11.33
C SER A 50 17.62 19.24 -12.18
N ILE A 51 16.54 19.08 -12.96
CA ILE A 51 16.26 17.87 -13.74
C ILE A 51 17.30 17.82 -14.85
N ASN A 52 18.42 17.15 -14.58
CA ASN A 52 19.33 16.75 -15.63
C ASN A 52 18.67 15.54 -16.32
N TYR A 53 17.97 15.80 -17.43
CA TYR A 53 17.23 14.78 -18.18
C TYR A 53 18.08 13.54 -18.48
N ARG A 54 19.40 13.69 -18.62
CA ARG A 54 20.34 12.60 -18.88
C ARG A 54 20.54 11.68 -17.67
N THR A 55 20.60 12.22 -16.45
CA THR A 55 20.71 11.40 -15.23
C THR A 55 19.38 10.76 -14.87
N LEU A 56 18.26 11.45 -15.12
CA LEU A 56 16.91 10.89 -14.96
C LEU A 56 16.65 9.71 -15.90
N PHE A 57 16.96 9.84 -17.19
CA PHE A 57 16.81 8.74 -18.15
C PHE A 57 17.68 7.54 -17.77
N LYS A 58 18.92 7.80 -17.32
CA LYS A 58 19.81 6.74 -16.84
C LYS A 58 19.22 6.04 -15.61
N ASN A 59 18.75 6.81 -14.62
CA ASN A 59 18.17 6.26 -13.39
C ASN A 59 16.90 5.45 -13.66
N ILE A 60 16.06 5.85 -14.61
CA ILE A 60 14.86 5.10 -15.01
C ILE A 60 15.25 3.77 -15.65
N ILE A 61 16.20 3.79 -16.60
CA ILE A 61 16.63 2.58 -17.32
C ILE A 61 17.39 1.62 -16.39
N THR A 62 18.11 2.12 -15.38
CA THR A 62 18.84 1.27 -14.43
C THR A 62 18.01 0.89 -13.20
N ASN A 63 16.76 1.34 -13.07
CA ASN A 63 15.96 1.04 -11.89
C ASN A 63 15.48 -0.42 -11.94
N PRO A 64 15.90 -1.28 -11.00
CA PRO A 64 15.54 -2.70 -11.02
C PRO A 64 14.03 -2.93 -10.88
N LEU A 65 13.28 -2.05 -10.21
CA LEU A 65 11.82 -2.15 -10.13
C LEU A 65 11.15 -1.89 -11.48
N ILE A 66 11.65 -0.89 -12.22
CA ILE A 66 11.14 -0.56 -13.56
C ILE A 66 11.53 -1.67 -14.56
N LEU A 67 12.78 -2.12 -14.55
CA LEU A 67 13.23 -3.21 -15.41
C LEU A 67 12.47 -4.51 -15.13
N GLY A 68 12.28 -4.87 -13.86
CA GLY A 68 11.53 -6.07 -13.47
C GLY A 68 10.07 -6.01 -13.93
N THR A 69 9.39 -4.88 -13.75
CA THR A 69 8.00 -4.71 -14.22
C THR A 69 7.89 -4.73 -15.74
N ILE A 70 8.79 -4.07 -16.47
CA ILE A 70 8.82 -4.07 -17.93
C ILE A 70 9.08 -5.49 -18.47
N LEU A 71 10.07 -6.19 -17.93
CA LEU A 71 10.37 -7.58 -18.33
C LEU A 71 9.18 -8.50 -18.06
N GLY A 72 8.55 -8.39 -16.89
CA GLY A 72 7.34 -9.14 -16.55
C GLY A 72 6.20 -8.89 -17.55
N LEU A 73 5.95 -7.63 -17.90
CA LEU A 73 4.93 -7.26 -18.90
C LEU A 73 5.25 -7.80 -20.30
N ILE A 74 6.51 -7.73 -20.73
CA ILE A 74 6.95 -8.28 -22.02
C ILE A 74 6.74 -9.80 -22.07
N LEU A 75 7.17 -10.52 -21.04
CA LEU A 75 7.01 -11.97 -20.94
C LEU A 75 5.53 -12.39 -20.90
N MET A 76 4.70 -11.62 -20.19
CA MET A 76 3.24 -11.82 -20.14
C MET A 76 2.60 -11.69 -21.53
N ASN A 77 2.93 -10.63 -22.28
CA ASN A 77 2.38 -10.42 -23.62
C ASN A 77 2.86 -11.46 -24.64
N LEU A 78 4.09 -11.95 -24.49
CA LEU A 78 4.63 -13.03 -25.32
C LEU A 78 4.01 -14.40 -24.98
N SER A 79 3.16 -14.49 -23.95
CA SER A 79 2.65 -15.75 -23.40
C SER A 79 3.77 -16.76 -23.09
N PHE A 80 4.95 -16.23 -22.74
CA PHE A 80 6.15 -17.01 -22.57
C PHE A 80 6.09 -17.75 -21.24
N LYS A 81 5.96 -19.08 -21.29
CA LYS A 81 5.97 -19.91 -20.09
C LYS A 81 7.41 -20.13 -19.65
N LEU A 82 7.76 -19.60 -18.48
CA LEU A 82 9.03 -19.89 -17.85
C LEU A 82 9.12 -21.39 -17.54
N PRO A 83 10.31 -22.01 -17.68
CA PRO A 83 10.56 -23.35 -17.18
C PRO A 83 10.24 -23.47 -15.69
N LEU A 84 9.67 -24.59 -15.26
CA LEU A 84 9.20 -24.81 -13.88
C LEU A 84 10.25 -24.46 -12.81
N TRP A 85 11.50 -24.87 -13.02
CA TRP A 85 12.58 -24.59 -12.07
C TRP A 85 12.88 -23.09 -11.90
N ILE A 86 12.64 -22.27 -12.93
CA ILE A 86 12.81 -20.81 -12.86
C ILE A 86 11.59 -20.18 -12.19
N SER A 87 10.37 -20.59 -12.56
CA SER A 87 9.15 -20.06 -11.94
C SER A 87 9.13 -20.34 -10.44
N ASP A 88 9.42 -21.58 -10.03
CA ASP A 88 9.38 -21.98 -8.62
C ASP A 88 10.44 -21.21 -7.80
N SER A 89 11.63 -21.01 -8.37
CA SER A 89 12.68 -20.22 -7.73
C SER A 89 12.29 -18.75 -7.56
N ILE A 90 11.70 -18.15 -8.59
CA ILE A 90 11.20 -16.76 -8.53
C ILE A 90 10.08 -16.65 -7.50
N ASP A 91 9.15 -17.59 -7.48
CA ASP A 91 8.02 -17.60 -6.53
C ASP A 91 8.52 -17.71 -5.09
N MET A 92 9.47 -18.60 -4.80
CA MET A 92 10.09 -18.71 -3.48
C MET A 92 10.77 -17.40 -3.04
N ILE A 93 11.55 -16.77 -3.91
CA ILE A 93 12.23 -15.50 -3.60
C ILE A 93 11.20 -14.38 -3.41
N SER A 94 10.18 -14.31 -4.26
CA SER A 94 9.14 -13.30 -4.19
C SER A 94 8.33 -13.40 -2.88
N GLY A 95 8.05 -14.62 -2.42
CA GLY A 95 7.37 -14.90 -1.17
C GLY A 95 8.14 -14.41 0.06
N LEU A 96 9.48 -14.40 -0.01
CA LEU A 96 10.34 -13.88 1.05
C LEU A 96 10.41 -12.34 1.08
N GLY A 97 10.07 -11.66 -0.02
CA GLY A 97 10.23 -10.21 -0.14
C GLY A 97 9.48 -9.41 0.94
N THR A 98 8.24 -9.80 1.24
CA THR A 98 7.44 -9.13 2.28
C THR A 98 7.98 -9.39 3.71
N PRO A 99 8.22 -10.65 4.13
CA PRO A 99 8.86 -10.93 5.41
C PRO A 99 10.21 -10.22 5.60
N LEU A 100 11.07 -10.23 4.58
CA LEU A 100 12.39 -9.60 4.66
C LEU A 100 12.26 -8.08 4.80
N ALA A 101 11.33 -7.46 4.05
CA ALA A 101 11.03 -6.04 4.19
C ALA A 101 10.55 -5.69 5.61
N LEU A 102 9.72 -6.52 6.25
CA LEU A 102 9.31 -6.33 7.64
C LEU A 102 10.47 -6.46 8.63
N VAL A 103 11.37 -7.45 8.43
CA VAL A 103 12.57 -7.60 9.26
C VAL A 103 13.50 -6.40 9.11
N CYS A 104 13.75 -5.92 7.88
CA CYS A 104 14.55 -4.73 7.62
C CYS A 104 13.92 -3.47 8.24
N LEU A 105 12.61 -3.29 8.08
CA LEU A 105 11.84 -2.19 8.69
C LEU A 105 12.01 -2.18 10.22
N GLY A 106 11.95 -3.35 10.86
CA GLY A 106 12.13 -3.49 12.30
C GLY A 106 13.59 -3.30 12.75
N GLY A 107 14.55 -3.85 12.01
CA GLY A 107 15.98 -3.78 12.35
C GLY A 107 16.60 -2.39 12.16
N LEU A 108 16.13 -1.65 11.16
CA LEU A 108 16.56 -0.26 10.91
C LEU A 108 15.78 0.76 11.76
N PHE A 109 14.89 0.30 12.64
CA PHE A 109 14.00 1.17 13.38
C PHE A 109 14.74 1.95 14.46
N ASN A 110 14.71 3.28 14.35
CA ASN A 110 15.24 4.16 15.38
C ASN A 110 14.10 5.00 16.01
N ILE A 111 13.83 4.73 17.30
CA ILE A 111 12.79 5.42 18.09
C ILE A 111 13.08 6.92 18.20
N GLU A 112 14.35 7.32 18.29
CA GLU A 112 14.71 8.74 18.40
C GLU A 112 14.42 9.50 17.11
N SER A 113 14.62 8.86 15.96
CA SER A 113 14.35 9.47 14.66
C SER A 113 12.86 9.70 14.43
N ILE A 114 11.99 8.80 14.93
CA ILE A 114 10.53 9.05 14.92
C ILE A 114 10.19 10.36 15.60
N LYS A 115 10.83 10.68 16.74
CA LYS A 115 10.48 11.88 17.51
C LYS A 115 10.69 13.15 16.71
N HIS A 116 11.70 13.17 15.86
CA HIS A 116 12.00 14.30 14.98
C HIS A 116 10.92 14.49 13.90
N ASN A 117 10.36 13.40 13.40
CA ASN A 117 9.36 13.40 12.33
C ASN A 117 7.91 13.21 12.82
N LEU A 118 7.68 13.20 14.14
CA LEU A 118 6.40 12.86 14.78
C LEU A 118 5.22 13.64 14.22
N LYS A 119 5.38 14.95 13.99
CA LYS A 119 4.30 15.82 13.46
C LYS A 119 3.88 15.42 12.05
N SER A 120 4.86 15.15 11.18
CA SER A 120 4.59 14.78 9.79
C SER A 120 4.04 13.36 9.71
N VAL A 121 4.57 12.43 10.50
CA VAL A 121 4.08 11.04 10.58
C VAL A 121 2.65 11.01 11.12
N SER A 122 2.35 11.73 12.21
CA SER A 122 1.02 11.75 12.80
C SER A 122 -0.03 12.34 11.86
N LEU A 123 0.32 13.40 11.13
CA LEU A 123 -0.56 13.99 10.11
C LEU A 123 -0.90 12.99 9.01
N VAL A 124 0.10 12.24 8.50
CA VAL A 124 -0.14 11.19 7.49
C VAL A 124 -1.01 10.07 8.05
N VAL A 125 -0.74 9.62 9.28
CA VAL A 125 -1.53 8.58 9.96
C VAL A 125 -2.99 9.02 10.13
N ILE A 126 -3.24 10.25 10.61
CA ILE A 126 -4.59 10.79 10.81
C ILE A 126 -5.32 10.90 9.47
N ILE A 127 -4.69 11.48 8.45
CA ILE A 127 -5.31 11.60 7.13
C ILE A 127 -5.67 10.23 6.58
N LYS A 128 -4.73 9.29 6.68
CA LYS A 128 -4.90 7.97 6.09
C LYS A 128 -5.88 7.07 6.83
N MET A 129 -5.76 7.00 8.14
CA MET A 129 -6.45 6.00 8.93
C MET A 129 -7.71 6.54 9.62
N CYS A 130 -7.90 7.87 9.62
CA CYS A 130 -9.11 8.49 10.14
C CYS A 130 -9.89 9.24 9.06
N ILE A 131 -9.26 10.19 8.36
CA ILE A 131 -9.99 11.07 7.41
C ILE A 131 -10.47 10.28 6.18
N LEU A 132 -9.60 9.47 5.57
CA LEU A 132 -9.95 8.65 4.40
C LEU A 132 -11.14 7.69 4.66
N PRO A 133 -11.13 6.85 5.71
CA PRO A 133 -12.29 6.01 6.03
C PRO A 133 -13.50 6.84 6.47
N LEU A 134 -13.35 7.99 7.13
CA LEU A 134 -14.47 8.88 7.45
C LEU A 134 -15.16 9.42 6.19
N VAL A 135 -14.36 9.85 5.20
CA VAL A 135 -14.88 10.31 3.91
C VAL A 135 -15.56 9.16 3.16
N ALA A 136 -14.95 7.96 3.19
CA ALA A 136 -15.56 6.77 2.60
C ALA A 136 -16.92 6.43 3.24
N LEU A 137 -17.02 6.50 4.58
CA LEU A 137 -18.27 6.30 5.31
C LEU A 137 -19.32 7.34 4.90
N GLY A 138 -18.94 8.62 4.88
CA GLY A 138 -19.83 9.72 4.51
C GLY A 138 -20.36 9.59 3.08
N LEU A 139 -19.49 9.24 2.13
CA LEU A 139 -19.88 8.99 0.74
C LEU A 139 -20.78 7.76 0.62
N ALA A 140 -20.46 6.67 1.32
CA ALA A 140 -21.27 5.46 1.30
C ALA A 140 -22.68 5.70 1.83
N MET A 141 -22.83 6.49 2.91
CA MET A 141 -24.13 6.91 3.42
C MET A 141 -24.87 7.82 2.44
N PHE A 142 -24.17 8.78 1.81
CA PHE A 142 -24.76 9.71 0.84
C PHE A 142 -25.30 8.98 -0.40
N PHE A 143 -24.54 8.02 -0.93
CA PHE A 143 -24.92 7.20 -2.09
C PHE A 143 -25.78 5.98 -1.72
N LYS A 144 -26.13 5.81 -0.43
CA LYS A 144 -26.96 4.70 0.08
C LYS A 144 -26.42 3.33 -0.27
N PHE A 145 -25.11 3.14 -0.13
CA PHE A 145 -24.49 1.83 -0.29
C PHE A 145 -25.02 0.85 0.75
N THR A 146 -25.01 -0.44 0.42
CA THR A 146 -25.37 -1.49 1.37
C THR A 146 -24.37 -1.57 2.51
N PHE A 147 -24.77 -2.23 3.61
CA PHE A 147 -23.90 -2.48 4.74
C PHE A 147 -22.57 -3.13 4.32
N ILE A 148 -22.65 -4.18 3.49
CA ILE A 148 -21.48 -4.96 3.09
C ILE A 148 -20.56 -4.15 2.18
N GLU A 149 -21.11 -3.42 1.20
CA GLU A 149 -20.32 -2.53 0.33
C GLU A 149 -19.57 -1.46 1.12
N THR A 150 -20.25 -0.85 2.09
CA THR A 150 -19.65 0.15 2.98
C THR A 150 -18.54 -0.47 3.82
N MET A 151 -18.79 -1.65 4.39
CA MET A 151 -17.82 -2.31 5.26
C MET A 151 -16.56 -2.75 4.51
N VAL A 152 -16.71 -3.25 3.28
CA VAL A 152 -15.59 -3.55 2.37
C VAL A 152 -14.78 -2.30 2.09
N ALA A 153 -15.42 -1.19 1.73
CA ALA A 153 -14.72 0.07 1.47
C ALA A 153 -13.95 0.54 2.72
N ILE A 154 -14.57 0.50 3.89
CA ILE A 154 -13.96 0.93 5.15
C ILE A 154 -12.75 0.07 5.52
N ILE A 155 -12.85 -1.26 5.44
CA ILE A 155 -11.73 -2.16 5.75
C ILE A 155 -10.55 -1.90 4.81
N LEU A 156 -10.82 -1.62 3.53
CA LEU A 156 -9.78 -1.26 2.57
C LEU A 156 -9.15 0.10 2.93
N PHE A 157 -9.94 1.16 3.09
CA PHE A 157 -9.42 2.51 3.31
C PHE A 157 -8.77 2.71 4.69
N ALA A 158 -9.21 1.97 5.71
CA ALA A 158 -8.62 1.98 7.04
C ALA A 158 -7.39 1.05 7.17
N ALA A 159 -7.10 0.22 6.16
CA ALA A 159 -5.93 -0.65 6.17
C ALA A 159 -4.63 0.16 6.27
N PRO A 160 -3.62 -0.34 7.00
CA PRO A 160 -2.39 0.39 7.24
C PRO A 160 -1.56 0.53 5.97
N THR A 161 -0.42 1.21 6.06
CA THR A 161 0.45 1.40 4.90
C THR A 161 1.09 0.09 4.46
N ALA A 162 1.08 -0.13 3.14
CA ALA A 162 1.70 -1.30 2.54
C ALA A 162 3.18 -1.34 2.88
N VAL A 163 3.66 -2.49 3.36
CA VAL A 163 5.06 -2.77 3.70
C VAL A 163 6.00 -2.44 2.55
N THR A 164 5.54 -2.68 1.31
CA THR A 164 6.26 -2.38 0.07
C THR A 164 6.55 -0.89 -0.16
N THR A 165 5.94 0.01 0.63
CA THR A 165 6.16 1.46 0.50
C THR A 165 7.59 1.86 0.89
N TYR A 166 8.17 1.21 1.90
CA TYR A 166 9.55 1.48 2.35
C TYR A 166 10.60 1.11 1.30
N PRO A 167 10.71 -0.15 0.82
CA PRO A 167 11.73 -0.51 -0.16
C PRO A 167 11.54 0.24 -1.48
N MET A 168 10.31 0.63 -1.81
CA MET A 168 10.03 1.48 -2.98
C MET A 168 10.55 2.91 -2.79
N ALA A 169 10.33 3.52 -1.62
CA ALA A 169 10.83 4.87 -1.33
C ALA A 169 12.36 4.90 -1.34
N ASP A 170 12.99 3.92 -0.72
CA ASP A 170 14.45 3.77 -0.67
C ASP A 170 15.06 3.56 -2.07
N ALA A 171 14.52 2.61 -2.85
CA ALA A 171 14.96 2.35 -4.22
C ALA A 171 14.75 3.52 -5.19
N MET A 172 13.84 4.46 -4.88
CA MET A 172 13.58 5.66 -5.68
C MET A 172 14.38 6.88 -5.21
N GLY A 173 15.22 6.75 -4.17
CA GLY A 173 15.97 7.87 -3.59
C GLY A 173 15.07 8.91 -2.91
N ALA A 174 13.89 8.50 -2.46
CA ALA A 174 13.00 9.29 -1.62
C ALA A 174 13.36 9.12 -0.13
N ASP A 175 12.58 9.74 0.76
CA ASP A 175 12.76 9.61 2.21
C ASP A 175 12.31 8.22 2.71
N GLY A 176 13.21 7.25 2.63
CA GLY A 176 12.99 5.88 3.09
C GLY A 176 12.72 5.79 4.59
N GLU A 177 13.40 6.59 5.40
CA GLU A 177 13.24 6.63 6.86
C GLU A 177 11.84 7.15 7.25
N PHE A 178 11.36 8.20 6.59
CA PHE A 178 9.99 8.67 6.78
C PHE A 178 8.95 7.63 6.35
N ALA A 179 9.16 6.95 5.21
CA ALA A 179 8.29 5.87 4.75
C ALA A 179 8.26 4.69 5.74
N GLN A 180 9.41 4.31 6.30
CA GLN A 180 9.54 3.30 7.35
C GLN A 180 8.72 3.66 8.59
N HIS A 181 8.85 4.90 9.09
CA HIS A 181 8.09 5.36 10.24
C HIS A 181 6.58 5.29 10.02
N ILE A 182 6.09 5.71 8.85
CA ILE A 182 4.67 5.62 8.50
C ILE A 182 4.20 4.16 8.51
N VAL A 183 4.96 3.25 7.89
CA VAL A 183 4.59 1.82 7.84
C VAL A 183 4.48 1.24 9.24
N ILE A 184 5.47 1.48 10.10
CA ILE A 184 5.48 0.93 11.47
C ILE A 184 4.34 1.48 12.31
N VAL A 185 4.17 2.80 12.33
CA VAL A 185 3.11 3.45 13.15
C VAL A 185 1.73 3.02 12.66
N THR A 186 1.48 3.04 11.34
CA THR A 186 0.18 2.60 10.81
C THR A 186 -0.07 1.11 11.08
N THR A 187 0.94 0.26 11.01
CA THR A 187 0.81 -1.18 11.28
C THR A 187 0.47 -1.43 12.76
N LEU A 188 1.17 -0.78 13.70
CA LEU A 188 0.89 -0.90 15.13
C LEU A 188 -0.51 -0.43 15.51
N LEU A 189 -0.98 0.66 14.90
CA LEU A 189 -2.31 1.22 15.16
C LEU A 189 -3.44 0.51 14.40
N SER A 190 -3.10 -0.32 13.40
CA SER A 190 -4.08 -0.90 12.48
C SER A 190 -5.15 -1.73 13.17
N SER A 191 -4.78 -2.57 14.13
CA SER A 191 -5.71 -3.44 14.85
C SER A 191 -6.80 -2.64 15.55
N VAL A 192 -6.40 -1.61 16.32
CA VAL A 192 -7.32 -0.76 17.07
C VAL A 192 -8.20 0.07 16.12
N ILE A 193 -7.59 0.67 15.10
CA ILE A 193 -8.31 1.56 14.17
C ILE A 193 -9.30 0.77 13.30
N LEU A 194 -8.92 -0.40 12.82
CA LEU A 194 -9.81 -1.26 12.03
C LEU A 194 -11.00 -1.72 12.88
N VAL A 195 -10.77 -2.18 14.11
CA VAL A 195 -11.85 -2.58 15.02
C VAL A 195 -12.79 -1.41 15.29
N PHE A 196 -12.25 -0.22 15.56
CA PHE A 196 -13.04 1.00 15.76
C PHE A 196 -13.93 1.30 14.56
N TRP A 197 -13.38 1.27 13.34
CA TRP A 197 -14.14 1.57 12.11
C TRP A 197 -15.16 0.50 11.76
N ILE A 198 -14.87 -0.77 12.02
CA ILE A 198 -15.83 -1.86 11.84
C ILE A 198 -17.00 -1.67 12.80
N ALA A 199 -16.73 -1.38 14.07
CA ALA A 199 -17.76 -1.17 15.08
C ALA A 199 -18.64 0.05 14.77
N ILE A 200 -18.05 1.18 14.37
CA ILE A 200 -18.81 2.40 14.07
C ILE A 200 -19.68 2.22 12.82
N THR A 201 -19.16 1.54 11.80
CA THR A 201 -19.91 1.27 10.57
C THR A 201 -21.04 0.28 10.85
N HIS A 202 -20.85 -0.69 11.75
CA HIS A 202 -21.93 -1.57 12.19
C HIS A 202 -23.05 -0.79 12.89
N TYR A 203 -22.69 0.14 13.78
CA TYR A 203 -23.67 0.96 14.50
C TYR A 203 -24.57 1.82 13.58
N PHE A 204 -24.03 2.36 12.49
CA PHE A 204 -24.81 3.19 11.55
C PHE A 204 -25.78 2.40 10.66
N PHE A 205 -25.59 1.09 10.52
CA PHE A 205 -26.35 0.24 9.59
C PHE A 205 -27.24 -0.80 10.30
N THR A 206 -27.26 -0.79 11.65
CA THR A 206 -28.29 -1.41 12.49
C THR A 206 -29.42 -0.45 12.78
#